data_AF-A0A850NJD3-F1
#
_entry.id   AF-A0A850NJD3-F1
#
_cell.length_a   1.000
_cell.length_b   1.000
_cell.length_c   1.000
_cell.angle_alpha   90.00
_cell.angle_beta   90.00
_cell.angle_gamma   90.00
#
_symmetry.space_group_name_H-M   'P 1'
#
loop_
_entity.id
_entity.type
_entity.pdbx_description
1 polymer ?
#
loop_
_entity_poly.entity_id
_entity_poly.type
_entity_poly.pdbx_seq_one_letter_code
_entity_poly.pdbx_strand_id
1 'polypeptide(L)'
;MADRLSSERNVPQRARLLADAPAGCLTRQAKSREAAAPSRRQRGGAGDAIRSEPVLSGADGLALAGCAAALGLIVVAIVAGRLPPFLAIVLGAGAFVGIDGMAIEKSVKAFTSGAGTIFGDVGLVIALGAMLGALMTTSGAADRVVQAMLGRVGDRAMPWAIAGCAMLVGLPLFFEVGLVVMLPIILSLSRQSGRPVMALALPALAGMTVLHALLPPHPGPLIGVSVLHADLGLTMLLGGVVAVPAVTL
;
A
#
# COMPACT_ATOMS: atom_id res chain seq x y z
N MET A 1 30.60 -6.47 -53.74
CA MET A 1 29.75 -7.51 -54.36
C MET A 1 30.52 -8.84 -54.34
N ALA A 2 30.79 -9.39 -53.15
CA ALA A 2 31.60 -10.60 -52.98
C ALA A 2 31.37 -11.25 -51.60
N ASP A 3 30.11 -11.31 -51.12
CA ASP A 3 29.82 -11.99 -49.85
C ASP A 3 28.42 -12.63 -49.82
N ARG A 4 28.06 -13.31 -50.93
CA ARG A 4 26.80 -14.06 -51.07
C ARG A 4 26.99 -15.44 -51.72
N LEU A 5 28.17 -16.07 -51.58
CA LEU A 5 28.44 -17.37 -52.21
C LEU A 5 29.08 -18.42 -51.28
N SER A 6 29.20 -18.14 -49.98
CA SER A 6 29.73 -19.08 -48.98
C SER A 6 28.63 -19.80 -48.17
N SER A 7 27.35 -19.41 -48.27
CA SER A 7 26.26 -19.94 -47.41
C SER A 7 25.38 -21.03 -48.02
N GLU A 8 25.69 -21.55 -49.21
CA GLU A 8 24.81 -22.49 -49.93
C GLU A 8 25.37 -23.92 -50.04
N ARG A 9 26.58 -24.17 -49.51
CA ARG A 9 27.27 -25.48 -49.69
C ARG A 9 27.13 -26.47 -48.53
N ASN A 10 26.35 -26.15 -47.49
CA ASN A 10 26.33 -26.95 -46.26
C ASN A 10 24.94 -27.39 -45.78
N VAL A 11 24.00 -27.54 -46.73
CA VAL A 11 22.63 -27.97 -46.46
C VAL A 11 22.48 -29.48 -46.22
N PRO A 12 23.25 -30.42 -46.84
CA PRO A 12 23.01 -31.85 -46.62
C PRO A 12 23.59 -32.38 -45.28
N GLN A 13 24.46 -31.63 -44.60
CA GLN A 13 25.04 -32.04 -43.31
C GLN A 13 24.17 -31.65 -42.10
N ARG A 14 23.46 -30.51 -42.15
CA ARG A 14 22.57 -30.05 -41.06
C ARG A 14 21.33 -30.94 -40.87
N ALA A 15 20.83 -31.54 -41.95
CA ALA A 15 19.66 -32.41 -41.90
C ALA A 15 19.95 -33.74 -41.16
N ARG A 16 21.19 -34.25 -41.25
CA ARG A 16 21.59 -35.48 -40.53
C ARG A 16 21.81 -35.24 -39.04
N LEU A 17 22.33 -34.08 -38.66
CA LEU A 17 22.55 -33.70 -37.24
C LEU A 17 21.25 -33.47 -36.44
N LEU A 18 20.12 -33.21 -37.11
CA LEU A 18 18.83 -33.02 -36.47
C LEU A 18 18.06 -34.33 -36.24
N ALA A 19 18.48 -35.44 -36.86
CA ALA A 19 17.86 -36.76 -36.67
C ALA A 19 18.36 -37.48 -35.41
N ASP A 20 19.58 -37.18 -34.94
CA ASP A 20 20.21 -37.78 -33.76
C ASP A 20 20.09 -36.92 -32.49
N ALA A 21 19.28 -35.86 -32.50
CA ALA A 21 19.11 -34.97 -31.35
C ALA A 21 18.21 -35.63 -30.27
N PRO A 22 18.66 -35.75 -29.01
CA PRO A 22 17.83 -36.30 -27.94
C PRO A 22 16.60 -35.43 -27.71
N ALA A 23 15.45 -36.06 -27.42
CA ALA A 23 14.11 -35.46 -27.38
C ALA A 23 13.96 -34.16 -26.54
N GLY A 24 14.88 -33.89 -25.61
CA GLY A 24 14.92 -32.65 -24.82
C GLY A 24 15.39 -31.39 -25.58
N CYS A 25 16.00 -31.52 -26.77
CA CYS A 25 16.46 -30.36 -27.54
C CYS A 25 15.31 -29.68 -28.31
N LEU A 26 14.35 -30.47 -28.81
CA LEU A 26 13.20 -29.98 -29.59
C LEU A 26 12.23 -29.14 -28.74
N THR A 27 12.03 -29.51 -27.48
CA THR A 27 11.19 -28.75 -26.54
C THR A 27 11.81 -27.40 -26.16
N ARG A 28 13.14 -27.29 -26.15
CA ARG A 28 13.84 -26.02 -25.89
C ARG A 28 13.78 -25.06 -27.09
N GLN A 29 13.76 -25.58 -28.32
CA GLN A 29 13.58 -24.78 -29.54
C GLN A 29 12.13 -24.30 -29.76
N ALA A 30 11.14 -25.10 -29.37
CA ALA A 30 9.73 -24.66 -29.36
C ALA A 30 9.52 -23.48 -28.40
N LYS A 31 10.06 -23.59 -27.17
CA LYS A 31 9.95 -22.54 -26.14
C LYS A 31 10.69 -21.24 -26.50
N SER A 32 11.72 -21.29 -27.34
CA SER A 32 12.48 -20.10 -27.78
C SER A 32 11.91 -19.45 -29.05
N ARG A 33 11.09 -20.16 -29.84
CA ARG A 33 10.32 -19.55 -30.96
C ARG A 33 9.10 -18.77 -30.47
N GLU A 34 8.48 -19.17 -29.37
CA GLU A 34 7.32 -18.47 -28.80
C GLU A 34 7.69 -17.11 -28.17
N ALA A 35 8.94 -16.95 -27.74
CA ALA A 35 9.48 -15.71 -27.18
C ALA A 35 9.77 -14.61 -28.24
N ALA A 36 9.66 -14.92 -29.54
CA ALA A 36 10.07 -14.03 -30.63
C ALA A 36 8.93 -13.59 -31.57
N ALA A 37 7.67 -13.60 -31.10
CA ALA A 37 6.55 -13.03 -31.85
C ALA A 37 6.34 -11.54 -31.51
N PRO A 38 6.36 -10.61 -32.48
CA PRO A 38 6.21 -9.19 -32.21
C PRO A 38 4.75 -8.82 -31.88
N SER A 39 4.59 -8.03 -30.82
CA SER A 39 3.34 -7.50 -30.26
C SER A 39 2.62 -6.52 -31.22
N ARG A 40 1.92 -7.07 -32.22
CA ARG A 40 1.12 -6.29 -33.19
C ARG A 40 -0.33 -6.08 -32.74
N ARG A 41 -0.56 -5.70 -31.47
CA ARG A 41 -1.92 -5.39 -30.95
C ARG A 41 -1.96 -4.25 -29.92
N GLN A 42 -1.22 -3.18 -30.17
CA GLN A 42 -1.28 -1.93 -29.38
C GLN A 42 -1.39 -0.69 -30.27
N ARG A 43 -2.18 -0.77 -31.35
CA ARG A 43 -2.71 0.40 -32.07
C ARG A 43 -4.20 0.21 -32.25
N GLY A 44 -4.98 0.76 -31.33
CA GLY A 44 -6.44 0.84 -31.42
C GLY A 44 -7.08 1.19 -30.08
N GLY A 45 -7.53 2.45 -29.95
CA GLY A 45 -8.66 2.79 -29.08
C GLY A 45 -8.36 3.42 -27.72
N ALA A 46 -7.73 4.60 -27.68
CA ALA A 46 -7.74 5.49 -26.51
C ALA A 46 -9.11 6.19 -26.28
N GLY A 47 -10.21 5.60 -26.76
CA GLY A 47 -11.56 6.16 -26.74
C GLY A 47 -12.68 5.22 -26.29
N ASP A 48 -12.36 3.96 -25.95
CA ASP A 48 -13.37 2.97 -25.51
C ASP A 48 -13.36 2.70 -23.98
N ALA A 49 -12.58 3.45 -23.21
CA ALA A 49 -12.44 3.27 -21.75
C ALA A 49 -13.60 3.84 -20.90
N ILE A 50 -14.64 4.43 -21.53
CA ILE A 50 -15.84 4.94 -20.87
C ILE A 50 -17.08 4.30 -21.51
N ARG A 51 -17.13 2.96 -21.56
CA ARG A 51 -18.41 2.24 -21.62
C ARG A 51 -18.51 1.42 -20.36
N SER A 52 -19.14 2.01 -19.35
CA SER A 52 -19.73 1.30 -18.24
C SER A 52 -20.85 0.42 -18.80
N GLU A 53 -20.50 -0.81 -19.19
CA GLU A 53 -21.51 -1.86 -19.36
C GLU A 53 -22.26 -1.99 -18.02
N PRO A 54 -23.60 -2.06 -18.01
CA PRO A 54 -24.34 -2.22 -16.77
C PRO A 54 -23.99 -3.60 -16.20
N VAL A 55 -23.26 -3.61 -15.08
CA VAL A 55 -22.97 -4.78 -14.24
C VAL A 55 -24.28 -5.22 -13.58
N LEU A 56 -25.20 -5.77 -14.36
CA LEU A 56 -26.45 -6.31 -13.81
C LEU A 56 -26.94 -7.47 -14.67
N SER A 57 -26.16 -8.56 -14.68
CA SER A 57 -26.72 -9.89 -14.90
C SER A 57 -27.09 -10.48 -13.54
N GLY A 58 -28.18 -11.26 -13.43
CA GLY A 58 -28.75 -11.69 -12.13
C GLY A 58 -27.79 -12.46 -11.21
N ALA A 59 -26.68 -12.99 -11.72
CA ALA A 59 -25.60 -13.61 -10.94
C ALA A 59 -24.72 -12.57 -10.21
N ASP A 60 -24.56 -11.37 -10.78
CA ASP A 60 -23.76 -10.28 -10.22
C ASP A 60 -24.47 -9.66 -9.01
N GLY A 61 -25.81 -9.67 -9.01
CA GLY A 61 -26.64 -9.15 -7.93
C GLY A 61 -26.45 -9.94 -6.62
N LEU A 62 -26.28 -11.27 -6.70
CA LEU A 62 -26.02 -12.10 -5.53
C LEU A 62 -24.63 -11.85 -4.96
N ALA A 63 -23.62 -11.69 -5.82
CA ALA A 63 -22.26 -11.34 -5.41
C ALA A 63 -22.20 -9.95 -4.77
N LEU A 64 -22.88 -8.95 -5.36
CA LEU A 64 -23.00 -7.60 -4.81
C LEU A 64 -23.74 -7.60 -3.46
N ALA A 65 -24.85 -8.34 -3.36
CA ALA A 65 -25.58 -8.50 -2.11
C ALA A 65 -24.73 -9.22 -1.04
N GLY A 66 -23.96 -10.23 -1.44
CA GLY A 66 -23.02 -10.93 -0.58
C GLY A 66 -21.91 -10.02 -0.06
N CYS A 67 -21.32 -9.18 -0.93
CA CYS A 67 -20.35 -8.16 -0.54
C CYS A 67 -20.95 -7.16 0.46
N ALA A 68 -22.16 -6.65 0.19
CA ALA A 68 -22.84 -5.71 1.06
C ALA A 68 -23.19 -6.34 2.42
N ALA A 69 -23.65 -7.59 2.43
CA ALA A 69 -23.95 -8.34 3.65
C ALA A 69 -22.69 -8.63 4.47
N ALA A 70 -21.60 -9.04 3.83
CA ALA A 70 -20.30 -9.25 4.49
C ALA A 70 -19.75 -7.96 5.08
N LEU A 71 -19.82 -6.84 4.35
CA LEU A 71 -19.42 -5.53 4.85
C LEU A 71 -20.29 -5.08 6.04
N GLY A 72 -21.61 -5.26 5.93
CA GLY A 72 -22.55 -4.98 7.02
C GLY A 72 -22.23 -5.81 8.26
N LEU A 73 -21.94 -7.10 8.09
CA LEU A 73 -21.52 -7.98 9.17
C LEU A 73 -20.22 -7.49 9.83
N ILE A 74 -19.21 -7.10 9.05
CA ILE A 74 -17.94 -6.56 9.57
C ILE A 74 -18.22 -5.31 10.42
N VAL A 75 -19.00 -4.36 9.90
CA VAL A 75 -19.31 -3.10 10.60
C VAL A 75 -20.07 -3.39 11.89
N VAL A 76 -21.08 -4.26 11.86
CA VAL A 76 -21.85 -4.62 13.06
C VAL A 76 -20.97 -5.39 14.08
N ALA A 77 -20.11 -6.28 13.62
CA ALA A 77 -19.18 -7.02 14.46
C ALA A 77 -18.20 -6.09 15.19
N ILE A 78 -17.75 -5.02 14.54
CA ILE A 78 -16.87 -4.01 15.16
C ILE A 78 -17.67 -3.11 16.11
N VAL A 79 -18.78 -2.52 15.65
CA VAL A 79 -19.52 -1.49 16.42
C VAL A 79 -20.34 -2.10 17.56
N ALA A 80 -21.13 -3.13 17.28
CA ALA A 80 -22.01 -3.76 18.26
C ALA A 80 -21.31 -4.94 18.96
N GLY A 81 -20.58 -5.75 18.20
CA GLY A 81 -19.87 -6.92 18.72
C GLY A 81 -18.58 -6.61 19.48
N ARG A 82 -18.05 -5.38 19.35
CA ARG A 82 -16.76 -4.94 19.91
C ARG A 82 -15.61 -5.90 19.59
N LEU A 83 -15.69 -6.59 18.45
CA LEU A 83 -14.65 -7.50 18.01
C LEU A 83 -13.47 -6.70 17.45
N PRO A 84 -12.22 -7.13 17.71
CA PRO A 84 -11.07 -6.54 17.05
C PRO A 84 -11.24 -6.57 15.53
N PRO A 85 -10.85 -5.51 14.78
CA PRO A 85 -11.08 -5.40 13.35
C PRO A 85 -10.57 -6.60 12.56
N PHE A 86 -9.42 -7.16 12.96
CA PHE A 86 -8.86 -8.37 12.36
C PHE A 86 -9.85 -9.54 12.39
N LEU A 87 -10.44 -9.81 13.55
CA LEU A 87 -11.36 -10.93 13.70
C LEU A 87 -12.67 -10.67 12.95
N ALA A 88 -13.16 -9.43 12.96
CA ALA A 88 -14.33 -9.04 12.19
C ALA A 88 -14.14 -9.25 10.68
N ILE A 89 -12.97 -8.88 10.14
CA ILE A 89 -12.63 -9.09 8.72
C ILE A 89 -12.56 -10.58 8.38
N VAL A 90 -11.96 -11.41 9.23
CA VAL A 90 -11.92 -12.88 9.01
C VAL A 90 -13.32 -13.47 8.99
N LEU A 91 -14.19 -13.06 9.91
CA LEU A 91 -15.59 -13.51 9.94
C LEU A 91 -16.38 -13.02 8.73
N GLY A 92 -16.20 -11.75 8.32
CA GLY A 92 -16.83 -11.19 7.13
C GLY A 92 -16.40 -11.89 5.85
N ALA A 93 -15.10 -12.17 5.71
CA ALA A 93 -14.58 -12.94 4.59
C ALA A 93 -15.18 -14.36 4.59
N GLY A 94 -15.25 -15.04 5.74
CA GLY A 94 -15.90 -16.34 5.86
C GLY A 94 -17.39 -16.31 5.48
N ALA A 95 -18.12 -15.30 5.93
CA ALA A 95 -19.53 -15.11 5.61
C ALA A 95 -19.74 -14.86 4.11
N PHE A 96 -18.88 -14.07 3.47
CA PHE A 96 -18.92 -13.84 2.02
C PHE A 96 -18.80 -15.15 1.23
N VAL A 97 -17.86 -16.02 1.62
CA VAL A 97 -17.68 -17.34 0.98
C VAL A 97 -18.93 -18.21 1.12
N GLY A 98 -19.59 -18.16 2.29
CA GLY A 98 -20.84 -18.87 2.52
C GLY A 98 -22.01 -18.39 1.65
N ILE A 99 -22.01 -17.11 1.25
CA ILE A 99 -23.07 -16.50 0.43
C ILE A 99 -22.79 -16.68 -1.07
N ASP A 100 -21.56 -16.46 -1.51
CA ASP A 100 -21.14 -16.53 -2.92
C ASP A 100 -20.93 -17.98 -3.42
N GLY A 101 -20.77 -18.94 -2.50
CA GLY A 101 -20.55 -20.34 -2.84
C GLY A 101 -19.19 -20.64 -3.48
N MET A 102 -18.23 -19.70 -3.34
CA MET A 102 -16.88 -19.84 -3.87
C MET A 102 -16.15 -21.02 -3.20
N ALA A 103 -15.34 -21.74 -3.98
CA ALA A 103 -14.44 -22.77 -3.44
C ALA A 103 -13.54 -22.17 -2.34
N ILE A 104 -13.54 -22.79 -1.16
CA ILE A 104 -12.78 -22.34 0.03
C ILE A 104 -11.31 -22.06 -0.31
N GLU A 105 -10.70 -22.90 -1.16
CA GLU A 105 -9.31 -22.75 -1.59
C GLU A 105 -9.05 -21.40 -2.29
N LYS A 106 -9.97 -20.95 -3.16
CA LYS A 106 -9.85 -19.66 -3.84
C LYS A 106 -9.96 -18.51 -2.86
N SER A 107 -10.85 -18.61 -1.88
CA SER A 107 -11.07 -17.59 -0.86
C SER A 107 -9.88 -17.46 0.10
N VAL A 108 -9.33 -18.58 0.56
CA VAL A 108 -8.11 -18.59 1.38
C VAL A 108 -6.93 -18.01 0.60
N LYS A 109 -6.81 -18.35 -0.69
CA LYS A 109 -5.77 -17.78 -1.56
C LYS A 109 -5.95 -16.27 -1.77
N ALA A 110 -7.17 -15.80 -2.01
CA ALA A 110 -7.46 -14.38 -2.16
C ALA A 110 -7.18 -13.61 -0.87
N PHE A 111 -7.62 -14.14 0.28
CA PHE A 111 -7.34 -13.56 1.59
C PHE A 111 -5.84 -13.50 1.88
N THR A 112 -5.12 -14.62 1.69
CA THR A 112 -3.68 -14.71 1.95
C THR A 112 -2.89 -13.81 0.99
N SER A 113 -3.30 -13.73 -0.27
CA SER A 113 -2.68 -12.85 -1.25
C SER A 113 -2.90 -11.38 -0.89
N GLY A 114 -4.13 -10.98 -0.59
CA GLY A 114 -4.45 -9.60 -0.22
C GLY A 114 -3.76 -9.18 1.08
N ALA A 115 -3.92 -9.97 2.15
CA ALA A 115 -3.22 -9.72 3.41
C ALA A 115 -1.70 -9.74 3.22
N GLY A 116 -1.17 -10.70 2.46
CA GLY A 116 0.24 -10.85 2.16
C GLY A 116 0.84 -9.67 1.42
N THR A 117 0.12 -9.06 0.47
CA THR A 117 0.58 -7.83 -0.20
C THR A 117 0.74 -6.67 0.78
N ILE A 118 -0.27 -6.45 1.64
CA ILE A 118 -0.21 -5.37 2.65
C ILE A 118 0.89 -5.63 3.67
N PHE A 119 1.03 -6.87 4.17
CA PHE A 119 2.12 -7.22 5.08
C PHE A 119 3.49 -7.18 4.40
N GLY A 120 3.58 -7.43 3.09
CA GLY A 120 4.81 -7.30 2.32
C GLY A 120 5.24 -5.84 2.18
N ASP A 121 4.30 -4.96 1.84
CA ASP A 121 4.57 -3.54 1.59
C ASP A 121 4.93 -2.79 2.88
N VAL A 122 4.28 -3.13 4.00
CA VAL A 122 4.35 -2.32 5.23
C VAL A 122 4.96 -3.08 6.41
N GLY A 123 4.92 -4.42 6.40
CA GLY A 123 5.23 -5.25 7.56
C GLY A 123 6.66 -5.09 8.07
N LEU A 124 7.65 -4.97 7.18
CA LEU A 124 9.04 -4.74 7.59
C LEU A 124 9.22 -3.40 8.29
N VAL A 125 8.63 -2.33 7.75
CA VAL A 125 8.70 -0.97 8.33
C VAL A 125 8.03 -0.97 9.71
N ILE A 126 6.88 -1.63 9.87
CA ILE A 126 6.18 -1.74 11.16
C ILE A 126 7.00 -2.55 12.16
N ALA A 127 7.57 -3.69 11.77
CA ALA A 127 8.35 -4.53 12.66
C ALA A 127 9.61 -3.81 13.18
N LEU A 128 10.35 -3.16 12.28
CA LEU A 128 11.52 -2.36 12.64
C LEU A 128 11.12 -1.13 13.48
N GLY A 129 10.02 -0.47 13.13
CA GLY A 129 9.48 0.67 13.88
C GLY A 129 9.05 0.30 15.30
N ALA A 130 8.39 -0.85 15.48
CA ALA A 130 8.00 -1.36 16.79
C ALA A 130 9.21 -1.73 17.65
N MET A 131 10.23 -2.37 17.05
CA MET A 131 11.50 -2.67 17.72
C MET A 131 12.23 -1.40 18.14
N LEU A 132 12.36 -0.42 17.23
CA LEU A 132 12.99 0.87 17.53
C LEU A 132 12.21 1.64 18.61
N GLY A 133 10.87 1.66 18.50
CA GLY A 133 9.99 2.27 19.49
C GLY A 133 10.21 1.69 20.88
N ALA A 134 10.24 0.36 21.00
CA ALA A 134 10.51 -0.32 22.27
C ALA A 134 11.91 -0.02 22.82
N LEU A 135 12.93 0.04 21.95
CA LEU A 135 14.29 0.44 22.34
C LEU A 135 14.35 1.91 22.80
N MET A 136 13.58 2.81 22.18
CA MET A 136 13.50 4.21 22.60
C MET A 136 12.83 4.39 23.96
N THR A 137 11.75 3.63 24.25
CA THR A 137 11.09 3.67 25.55
C THR A 137 11.95 3.06 26.65
N THR A 138 12.65 1.96 26.37
CA THR A 138 13.50 1.28 27.37
C THR A 138 14.83 1.99 27.63
N SER A 139 15.39 2.70 26.64
CA SER A 139 16.65 3.45 26.79
C SER A 139 16.49 4.84 27.41
N GLY A 140 15.27 5.34 27.57
CA GLY A 140 15.03 6.74 27.96
C GLY A 140 15.44 7.76 26.88
N ALA A 141 15.75 7.31 25.65
CA ALA A 141 16.08 8.19 24.54
C ALA A 141 14.91 9.15 24.21
N ALA A 142 13.66 8.69 24.36
CA ALA A 142 12.48 9.52 24.19
C ALA A 142 12.46 10.72 25.17
N ASP A 143 12.85 10.51 26.43
CA ASP A 143 12.91 11.57 27.43
C ASP A 143 14.02 12.59 27.13
N ARG A 144 15.17 12.12 26.63
CA ARG A 144 16.25 13.00 26.15
C ARG A 144 15.80 13.87 24.98
N VAL A 145 15.04 13.32 24.02
CA VAL A 145 14.49 14.07 22.88
C VAL A 145 13.52 15.14 23.37
N VAL A 146 12.64 14.79 24.30
CA VAL A 146 11.69 15.73 24.92
C VAL A 146 12.41 16.88 25.64
N GLN A 147 13.42 16.57 26.47
CA GLN A 147 14.21 17.59 27.17
C GLN A 147 14.96 18.51 26.19
N ALA A 148 15.53 17.95 25.13
CA ALA A 148 16.18 18.74 24.09
C ALA A 148 15.19 19.65 23.33
N MET A 149 13.94 19.20 23.14
CA MET A 149 12.87 20.02 22.57
C MET A 149 12.47 21.15 23.52
N LEU A 150 12.25 20.86 24.81
CA LEU A 150 11.89 21.86 25.81
C LEU A 150 12.96 22.94 26.00
N GLY A 151 14.24 22.59 25.88
CA GLY A 151 15.33 23.55 26.00
C GLY A 151 15.58 24.42 24.75
N ARG A 152 15.12 23.99 23.56
CA ARG A 152 15.36 24.71 22.29
C ARG A 152 14.14 25.40 21.73
N VAL A 153 12.95 24.89 22.03
CA VAL A 153 11.68 25.39 21.48
C VAL A 153 11.00 26.24 22.55
N GLY A 154 10.88 27.54 22.29
CA GLY A 154 10.18 28.45 23.19
C GLY A 154 8.69 28.12 23.32
N ASP A 155 8.07 28.57 24.40
CA ASP A 155 6.70 28.20 24.77
C ASP A 155 5.66 28.44 23.67
N ARG A 156 5.85 29.49 22.87
CA ARG A 156 4.96 29.90 21.77
C ARG A 156 5.12 29.04 20.52
N ALA A 157 6.28 28.41 20.32
CA ALA A 157 6.59 27.56 19.17
C ALA A 157 6.35 26.06 19.45
N MET A 158 6.08 25.68 20.70
CA MET A 158 5.88 24.28 21.09
C MET A 158 4.81 23.53 20.27
N PRO A 159 3.60 24.09 20.04
CA PRO A 159 2.58 23.40 19.24
C PRO A 159 3.03 23.18 17.79
N TRP A 160 3.75 24.15 17.22
CA TRP A 160 4.30 24.09 15.87
C TRP A 160 5.41 23.05 15.72
N ALA A 161 6.29 22.96 16.70
CA ALA A 161 7.34 21.95 16.72
C ALA A 161 6.76 20.54 16.78
N ILE A 162 5.70 20.34 17.58
CA ILE A 162 5.01 19.06 17.69
C ILE A 162 4.29 18.71 16.39
N ALA A 163 3.57 19.67 15.81
CA ALA A 163 2.90 19.47 14.52
C ALA A 163 3.91 19.14 13.41
N GLY A 164 5.05 19.83 13.35
CA GLY A 164 6.12 19.55 12.39
C GLY A 164 6.75 18.16 12.57
N CYS A 165 7.03 17.76 13.82
CA CYS A 165 7.49 16.41 14.14
C CYS A 165 6.46 15.35 13.70
N ALA A 166 5.18 15.61 13.96
CA ALA A 166 4.10 14.70 13.58
C ALA A 166 3.95 14.60 12.05
N MET A 167 4.07 15.70 11.32
CA MET A 167 4.11 15.68 9.85
C MET A 167 5.29 14.83 9.35
N LEU A 168 6.50 15.06 9.86
CA LEU A 168 7.68 14.27 9.47
C LEU A 168 7.50 12.77 9.71
N VAL A 169 6.93 12.39 10.85
CA VAL A 169 6.65 10.99 11.18
C VAL A 169 5.50 10.43 10.32
N GLY A 170 4.47 11.22 10.03
CA GLY A 170 3.31 10.81 9.24
C GLY A 170 3.62 10.56 7.76
N LEU A 171 4.75 11.05 7.23
CA LEU A 171 5.11 10.90 5.82
C LEU A 171 5.46 9.44 5.46
N PRO A 172 6.32 8.72 6.22
CA PRO A 172 6.56 7.28 6.02
C PRO A 172 5.63 6.35 6.83
N LEU A 173 5.07 6.80 7.97
CA LEU A 173 4.23 5.92 8.80
C LEU A 173 2.76 5.93 8.34
N PHE A 174 2.11 4.78 8.51
CA PHE A 174 0.65 4.73 8.52
C PHE A 174 0.13 5.52 9.71
N PHE A 175 -0.97 6.25 9.53
CA PHE A 175 -1.58 7.08 10.58
C PHE A 175 -1.74 6.30 11.89
N GLU A 176 -2.32 5.11 11.82
CA GLU A 176 -2.55 4.24 12.99
C GLU A 176 -1.25 3.89 13.74
N VAL A 177 -0.18 3.57 13.01
CA VAL A 177 1.11 3.21 13.60
C VAL A 177 1.80 4.45 14.17
N GLY A 178 1.73 5.58 13.44
CA GLY A 178 2.23 6.87 13.89
C GLY A 178 1.59 7.30 15.20
N LEU A 179 0.28 7.10 15.38
CA LEU A 179 -0.44 7.42 16.62
C LEU A 179 0.09 6.63 17.82
N VAL A 180 0.33 5.33 17.65
CA VAL A 180 0.85 4.46 18.71
C VAL A 180 2.26 4.90 19.12
N VAL A 181 3.10 5.30 18.17
CA VAL A 181 4.45 5.82 18.44
C VAL A 181 4.41 7.22 19.08
N MET A 182 3.47 8.06 18.68
CA MET A 182 3.39 9.45 19.15
C MET A 182 2.75 9.57 20.54
N LEU A 183 1.85 8.65 20.91
CA LEU A 183 1.18 8.63 22.20
C LEU A 183 2.15 8.70 23.40
N PRO A 184 3.19 7.84 23.54
CA PRO A 184 4.13 7.93 24.65
C PRO A 184 4.93 9.24 24.64
N ILE A 185 5.28 9.77 23.47
CA ILE A 185 5.99 11.06 23.35
C ILE A 185 5.11 12.20 23.87
N ILE A 186 3.84 12.25 23.46
CA ILE A 186 2.88 13.26 23.91
C ILE A 186 2.66 13.17 25.42
N LEU A 187 2.47 11.97 25.96
CA LEU A 187 2.24 11.77 27.40
C LEU A 187 3.48 12.11 28.23
N SER A 188 4.68 11.72 27.79
CA SER A 188 5.93 12.09 28.45
C SER A 188 6.19 13.60 28.38
N LEU A 189 5.91 14.24 27.23
CA LEU A 189 6.06 15.68 27.05
C LEU A 189 5.05 16.47 27.90
N SER A 190 3.81 16.00 28.02
CA SER A 190 2.79 16.60 28.88
C SER A 190 3.21 16.58 30.35
N ARG A 191 3.71 15.42 30.83
CA ARG A 191 4.19 15.27 32.21
C ARG A 191 5.39 16.16 32.53
N GLN A 192 6.32 16.34 31.58
CA GLN A 192 7.54 17.11 31.78
C GLN A 192 7.34 18.62 31.60
N SER A 193 6.51 19.03 30.65
CA SER A 193 6.23 20.45 30.39
C SER A 193 5.12 21.03 31.28
N GLY A 194 4.38 20.18 32.02
CA GLY A 194 3.22 20.58 32.81
C GLY A 194 2.01 21.02 31.96
N ARG A 195 2.07 20.84 30.63
CA ARG A 195 1.01 21.26 29.71
C ARG A 195 -0.08 20.19 29.60
N PRO A 196 -1.34 20.58 29.37
CA PRO A 196 -2.41 19.62 29.18
C PRO A 196 -2.14 18.76 27.94
N VAL A 197 -2.42 17.46 28.04
CA VAL A 197 -2.23 16.47 26.95
C VAL A 197 -2.87 16.96 25.65
N MET A 198 -4.07 17.53 25.72
CA MET A 198 -4.80 18.05 24.55
C MET A 198 -4.03 19.13 23.78
N ALA A 199 -3.30 20.02 24.46
CA ALA A 199 -2.55 21.08 23.80
C ALA A 199 -1.34 20.56 23.01
N LEU A 200 -0.91 19.32 23.29
CA LEU A 200 0.19 18.64 22.62
C LEU A 200 -0.34 17.61 21.61
N ALA A 201 -1.45 16.96 21.94
CA ALA A 201 -2.09 15.95 21.10
C ALA A 201 -2.77 16.57 19.87
N LEU A 202 -3.53 17.66 20.00
CA LEU A 202 -4.22 18.27 18.85
C LEU A 202 -3.27 18.65 17.71
N PRO A 203 -2.17 19.40 17.95
CA PRO A 203 -1.22 19.74 16.89
C PRO A 203 -0.56 18.51 16.25
N ALA A 204 -0.26 17.48 17.05
CA ALA A 204 0.29 16.23 16.55
C ALA A 204 -0.72 15.49 15.64
N LEU A 205 -1.97 15.36 16.09
CA LEU A 205 -3.05 14.71 15.36
C LEU A 205 -3.37 15.46 14.06
N ALA A 206 -3.45 16.80 14.11
CA ALA A 206 -3.65 17.64 12.94
C ALA A 206 -2.53 17.42 11.92
N GLY A 207 -1.27 17.51 12.35
CA GLY A 207 -0.10 17.27 11.50
C GLY A 207 -0.12 15.90 10.81
N MET A 208 -0.37 14.83 11.56
CA MET A 208 -0.42 13.48 11.01
C MET A 208 -1.61 13.26 10.08
N THR A 209 -2.80 13.73 10.46
CA THR A 209 -4.03 13.52 9.69
C THR A 209 -3.96 14.23 8.34
N VAL A 210 -3.54 15.49 8.34
CA VAL A 210 -3.39 16.27 7.11
C VAL A 210 -2.40 15.61 6.17
N LEU A 211 -1.24 15.19 6.67
CA LEU A 211 -0.23 14.58 5.79
C LEU A 211 -0.66 13.22 5.26
N HIS A 212 -1.32 12.40 6.09
CA HIS A 212 -1.87 11.10 5.69
C HIS A 212 -2.95 11.22 4.61
N ALA A 213 -3.74 12.30 4.66
CA ALA A 213 -4.83 12.54 3.72
C ALA A 213 -4.37 13.24 2.42
N LEU A 214 -3.32 14.07 2.46
CA LEU A 214 -2.94 14.92 1.33
C LEU A 214 -1.77 14.38 0.50
N LEU A 215 -0.85 13.60 1.08
CA LEU A 215 0.36 13.19 0.36
C LEU A 215 0.20 11.78 -0.25
N PRO A 216 0.60 11.59 -1.51
CA PRO A 216 0.68 10.27 -2.15
C PRO A 216 2.03 9.61 -1.84
N PRO A 217 2.14 8.98 -0.67
CA PRO A 217 2.59 7.59 -0.60
C PRO A 217 1.54 6.69 0.07
N HIS A 218 0.46 7.28 0.60
CA HIS A 218 -0.64 6.53 1.23
C HIS A 218 -1.62 6.00 0.20
N PRO A 219 -2.21 4.81 0.39
CA PRO A 219 -3.03 4.15 -0.63
C PRO A 219 -4.17 5.02 -1.18
N GLY A 220 -4.86 5.80 -0.33
CA GLY A 220 -5.96 6.66 -0.75
C GLY A 220 -5.54 7.73 -1.77
N PRO A 221 -4.64 8.66 -1.39
CA PRO A 221 -4.13 9.67 -2.33
C PRO A 221 -3.38 9.06 -3.52
N LEU A 222 -2.64 7.96 -3.31
CA LEU A 222 -1.91 7.26 -4.37
C LEU A 222 -2.84 6.69 -5.44
N ILE A 223 -3.98 6.12 -5.05
CA ILE A 223 -5.01 5.66 -5.99
C ILE A 223 -5.60 6.85 -6.74
N GLY A 224 -5.85 7.98 -6.07
CA GLY A 224 -6.31 9.21 -6.73
C GLY A 224 -5.35 9.67 -7.83
N VAL A 225 -4.05 9.72 -7.52
CA VAL A 225 -3.00 10.10 -8.48
C VAL A 225 -2.90 9.11 -9.65
N SER A 226 -2.99 7.81 -9.37
CA SER A 226 -2.88 6.77 -10.42
C SER A 226 -4.09 6.78 -11.36
N VAL A 227 -5.30 6.98 -10.85
CA VAL A 227 -6.52 7.09 -11.66
C VAL A 227 -6.48 8.36 -12.52
N LEU A 228 -6.08 9.50 -11.94
CA LEU A 228 -6.03 10.77 -12.65
C LEU A 228 -4.79 10.93 -13.56
N HIS A 229 -3.87 9.96 -13.55
CA HIS A 229 -2.60 9.99 -14.28
C HIS A 229 -1.78 11.26 -13.98
N ALA A 230 -1.86 11.74 -12.73
CA ALA A 230 -1.16 12.94 -12.30
C ALA A 230 0.31 12.65 -11.98
N ASP A 231 1.16 13.69 -12.07
CA ASP A 231 2.57 13.56 -11.69
C ASP A 231 2.72 13.40 -10.18
N LEU A 232 3.37 12.32 -9.75
CA LEU A 232 3.53 11.98 -8.33
C LEU A 232 4.36 13.05 -7.59
N GLY A 233 5.42 13.55 -8.23
CA GLY A 233 6.31 14.54 -7.62
C GLY A 233 5.61 15.87 -7.41
N LEU A 234 4.88 16.35 -8.41
CA LEU A 234 4.09 17.57 -8.35
C LEU A 234 2.97 17.44 -7.30
N THR A 235 2.32 16.28 -7.23
CA THR A 235 1.24 16.06 -6.25
C THR A 235 1.79 16.01 -4.82
N MET A 236 2.95 15.38 -4.59
CA MET A 236 3.61 15.44 -3.27
C MET A 236 4.01 16.87 -2.90
N LEU A 237 4.54 17.65 -3.85
CA LEU A 237 4.93 19.03 -3.63
C LEU A 237 3.72 19.90 -3.25
N LEU A 238 2.65 19.83 -4.05
CA LEU A 238 1.40 20.58 -3.81
C LEU A 238 0.74 20.14 -2.50
N GLY A 239 0.68 18.83 -2.25
CA GLY A 239 0.15 18.27 -1.01
C GLY A 239 0.91 18.78 0.22
N GLY A 240 2.24 18.81 0.16
CA GLY A 240 3.08 19.36 1.24
C GLY A 240 2.88 20.86 1.46
N VAL A 241 2.78 21.64 0.38
CA VAL A 241 2.53 23.09 0.47
C VAL A 241 1.16 23.39 1.07
N VAL A 242 0.12 22.63 0.70
CA VAL A 242 -1.24 22.79 1.25
C VAL A 242 -1.35 22.22 2.66
N ALA A 243 -0.53 21.24 3.03
CA ALA A 243 -0.55 20.64 4.36
C ALA A 243 -0.17 21.64 5.46
N VAL A 244 0.78 22.54 5.21
CA VAL A 244 1.19 23.55 6.20
C VAL A 244 0.01 24.44 6.63
N PRO A 245 -0.68 25.18 5.74
CA PRO A 245 -1.82 26.01 6.15
C PRO A 245 -2.97 25.17 6.73
N ALA A 246 -3.20 23.95 6.24
CA ALA A 246 -4.25 23.07 6.74
C ALA A 246 -4.03 22.63 8.20
N VAL A 247 -2.78 22.49 8.65
CA VAL A 247 -2.46 22.17 10.05
C VAL A 247 -2.64 23.37 10.98
N THR A 248 -2.58 24.58 10.42
CA THR A 248 -2.61 25.84 11.18
C THR A 248 -4.00 26.42 11.36
N LEU A 249 -4.94 25.94 10.56
CA LEU A 249 -6.35 26.33 10.54
C LEU A 249 -7.14 25.52 11.57
#